data_AF-A0A662FFP1-F1
#
_entry.id   AF-A0A662FFP1-F1
#
_cell.length_a   1.000
_cell.length_b   1.000
_cell.length_c   1.000
_cell.angle_alpha   90.00
_cell.angle_beta   90.00
_cell.angle_gamma   90.00
#
_symmetry.space_group_name_H-M   'P 1'
#
loop_
_entity.id
_entity.type
_entity.pdbx_description
1 polymer ?
#
loop_
_entity_poly.entity_id
_entity_poly.type
_entity_poly.pdbx_seq_one_letter_code
_entity_poly.pdbx_strand_id
1 'polypeptide(L)'
;MDYTISIALLKLRNSFGIALSKIITSAFVLSAIAVSIILFQKTKLKKLFSAMAISATLITAETLKFIIKRPRPPIAITEKVTYSMPSSHAAVAFSFVPFAFKINKKCGIAALITAIAIAFARLYQGMHYLSDVIVGALVGIAISYLTLYLERKLRSK
;
A
#
# COMPACT_ATOMS: atom_id res chain seq x y z
N MET A 1 21.90 -0.05 5.97
CA MET A 1 21.23 -0.35 4.68
C MET A 1 20.12 0.65 4.36
N ASP A 2 19.07 0.75 5.18
CA ASP A 2 17.93 1.65 4.94
C ASP A 2 18.33 3.12 4.69
N TYR A 3 19.20 3.67 5.55
CA TYR A 3 19.68 5.04 5.42
C TYR A 3 20.45 5.29 4.13
N THR A 4 21.31 4.35 3.72
CA THR A 4 22.08 4.41 2.48
C THR A 4 21.17 4.52 1.25
N ILE A 5 20.09 3.73 1.22
CA ILE A 5 19.10 3.75 0.14
C ILE A 5 18.38 5.10 0.12
N SER A 6 17.97 5.61 1.28
CA SER A 6 17.34 6.92 1.38
C SER A 6 18.22 8.04 0.83
N ILE A 7 19.52 8.06 1.17
CA ILE A 7 20.47 9.06 0.66
C ILE A 7 20.75 8.88 -0.84
N ALA A 8 20.84 7.64 -1.34
CA ALA A 8 20.99 7.40 -2.76
C ALA A 8 19.79 7.95 -3.57
N LEU A 9 18.56 7.72 -3.09
CA LEU A 9 17.36 8.26 -3.72
C LEU A 9 17.28 9.78 -3.61
N LEU A 10 17.82 10.39 -2.55
CA LEU A 10 17.90 11.84 -2.41
C LEU A 10 18.64 12.48 -3.58
N LYS A 11 19.74 11.86 -4.04
CA LYS A 11 20.55 12.36 -5.17
C LYS A 11 19.81 12.30 -6.51
N LEU A 12 18.78 11.47 -6.63
CA LEU A 12 17.97 11.32 -7.84
C LEU A 12 16.74 12.25 -7.87
N ARG A 13 16.58 13.11 -6.87
CA ARG A 13 15.40 13.96 -6.74
C ARG A 13 15.41 15.15 -7.69
N ASN A 14 14.26 15.40 -8.30
CA ASN A 14 13.96 16.64 -9.00
C ASN A 14 12.48 17.03 -8.77
N SER A 15 12.14 18.28 -9.08
CA SER A 15 10.80 18.84 -8.82
C SER A 15 9.69 18.05 -9.52
N PHE A 16 9.94 17.61 -10.75
CA PHE A 16 8.99 16.80 -11.53
C PHE A 16 8.70 15.46 -10.84
N GLY A 17 9.73 14.71 -10.47
CA GLY A 17 9.58 13.42 -9.79
C GLY A 17 8.87 13.55 -8.44
N ILE A 18 9.12 14.65 -7.71
CA ILE A 18 8.40 14.92 -6.46
C ILE A 18 6.92 15.17 -6.73
N ALA A 19 6.57 16.01 -7.70
CA ALA A 19 5.18 16.28 -8.07
C ALA A 19 4.45 15.00 -8.51
N LEU A 20 5.07 14.21 -9.39
CA LEU A 20 4.54 12.94 -9.86
C LEU A 20 4.32 11.95 -8.70
N SER A 21 5.31 11.82 -7.80
CA SER A 21 5.19 10.94 -6.65
C SER A 21 4.03 11.35 -5.73
N LYS A 22 3.82 12.66 -5.51
CA LYS A 22 2.71 13.18 -4.70
C LYS A 22 1.36 12.79 -5.30
N ILE A 23 1.22 12.92 -6.62
CA ILE A 23 0.00 12.52 -7.34
C ILE A 23 -0.26 11.02 -7.20
N ILE A 24 0.74 10.18 -7.51
CA ILE A 24 0.61 8.71 -7.46
C ILE A 24 0.25 8.22 -6.05
N THR A 25 0.79 8.88 -5.02
CA THR A 25 0.55 8.51 -3.61
C THR A 25 -0.64 9.25 -2.99
N SER A 26 -1.41 10.01 -3.76
CA SER A 26 -2.54 10.77 -3.24
C SER A 26 -3.68 9.86 -2.78
N ALA A 27 -4.45 10.32 -1.79
CA ALA A 27 -5.63 9.62 -1.31
C ALA A 27 -6.65 9.38 -2.43
N PHE A 28 -6.78 10.34 -3.36
CA PHE A 28 -7.66 10.24 -4.52
C PHE A 28 -7.28 9.06 -5.45
N VAL A 29 -5.99 8.89 -5.76
CA VAL A 29 -5.55 7.77 -6.61
C VAL A 29 -5.77 6.43 -5.91
N LEU A 30 -5.40 6.33 -4.63
CA LEU A 30 -5.60 5.09 -3.87
C LEU A 30 -7.07 4.71 -3.71
N SER A 31 -7.95 5.70 -3.47
CA SER A 31 -9.39 5.46 -3.38
C SER A 31 -9.99 5.06 -4.74
N ALA A 32 -9.55 5.69 -5.83
CA ALA A 32 -9.98 5.32 -7.18
C ALA A 32 -9.61 3.87 -7.52
N ILE A 33 -8.40 3.41 -7.15
CA ILE A 33 -7.98 2.01 -7.34
C ILE A 33 -8.84 1.07 -6.47
N ALA A 34 -9.04 1.41 -5.20
CA ALA A 34 -9.87 0.62 -4.28
C ALA A 34 -11.30 0.45 -4.83
N VAL A 35 -11.93 1.56 -5.21
CA VAL A 35 -13.29 1.57 -5.78
C VAL A 35 -13.34 0.75 -7.06
N SER A 36 -12.37 0.92 -7.95
CA SER A 36 -12.29 0.13 -9.19
C SER A 36 -12.28 -1.37 -8.88
N ILE A 37 -11.38 -1.82 -7.99
CA ILE A 37 -11.27 -3.24 -7.63
C ILE A 37 -12.58 -3.76 -7.04
N ILE A 38 -13.22 -3.00 -6.17
CA ILE A 38 -14.52 -3.36 -5.59
C ILE A 38 -15.57 -3.47 -6.69
N LEU A 39 -15.72 -2.47 -7.56
CA LEU A 39 -16.76 -2.44 -8.57
C LEU A 39 -16.64 -3.59 -9.58
N PHE A 40 -15.42 -3.98 -9.96
CA PHE A 40 -15.16 -5.10 -10.86
C PHE A 40 -15.40 -6.49 -10.24
N GLN A 41 -15.65 -6.59 -8.93
CA GLN A 41 -16.05 -7.87 -8.33
C GLN A 41 -17.49 -8.24 -8.74
N LYS A 42 -17.68 -9.48 -9.21
CA LYS A 42 -18.96 -9.94 -9.77
C LYS A 42 -20.12 -10.05 -8.75
N THR A 43 -19.83 -10.20 -7.46
CA THR A 43 -20.84 -10.53 -6.43
C THR A 43 -20.75 -9.57 -5.26
N LYS A 44 -21.89 -9.23 -4.63
CA LYS A 44 -21.94 -8.37 -3.43
C LYS A 44 -21.03 -8.89 -2.30
N LEU A 45 -20.96 -10.21 -2.12
CA LEU A 45 -20.07 -10.84 -1.12
C LEU A 45 -18.60 -10.50 -1.41
N LYS A 46 -18.10 -10.75 -2.63
CA LYS A 46 -16.73 -10.38 -3.01
C LYS A 46 -16.44 -8.89 -2.82
N LYS A 47 -17.39 -8.00 -3.16
CA LYS A 47 -17.28 -6.55 -2.91
C LYS A 47 -17.06 -6.24 -1.44
N LEU A 48 -17.91 -6.81 -0.58
CA LEU A 48 -17.82 -6.69 0.87
C LEU A 48 -16.46 -7.17 1.39
N PHE A 49 -16.02 -8.36 1.00
CA PHE A 49 -14.73 -8.93 1.44
C PHE A 49 -13.54 -8.08 0.98
N SER A 50 -13.56 -7.56 -0.26
CA SER A 50 -12.50 -6.63 -0.70
C SER A 50 -12.49 -5.32 0.10
N ALA A 51 -13.66 -4.75 0.40
CA ALA A 51 -13.75 -3.53 1.22
C ALA A 51 -13.26 -3.79 2.66
N MET A 52 -13.66 -4.92 3.26
CA MET A 52 -13.20 -5.34 4.58
C MET A 52 -11.68 -5.50 4.64
N ALA A 53 -11.06 -6.12 3.63
CA ALA A 53 -9.61 -6.29 3.59
C ALA A 53 -8.86 -4.96 3.56
N ILE A 54 -9.35 -3.99 2.76
CA ILE A 54 -8.73 -2.66 2.64
C ILE A 54 -8.84 -1.91 3.97
N SER A 55 -10.03 -1.90 4.58
CA SER A 55 -10.26 -1.26 5.88
C SER A 55 -9.43 -1.92 6.99
N ALA A 56 -9.41 -3.25 7.05
CA ALA A 56 -8.59 -3.99 8.01
C ALA A 56 -7.09 -3.72 7.84
N THR A 57 -6.63 -3.59 6.59
CA THR A 57 -5.24 -3.23 6.28
C THR A 57 -4.88 -1.85 6.78
N LEU A 58 -5.73 -0.84 6.54
CA LEU A 58 -5.52 0.51 7.03
C LEU A 58 -5.47 0.56 8.56
N ILE A 59 -6.46 -0.05 9.21
CA ILE A 59 -6.53 -0.10 10.68
C ILE A 59 -5.27 -0.76 11.23
N THR A 60 -4.92 -1.95 10.72
CA THR A 60 -3.73 -2.68 11.19
C THR A 60 -2.45 -1.89 10.99
N ALA A 61 -2.27 -1.27 9.82
CA ALA A 61 -1.07 -0.48 9.53
C ALA A 61 -0.94 0.75 10.44
N GLU A 62 -2.04 1.47 10.71
CA GLU A 62 -2.01 2.61 11.63
C GLU A 62 -1.83 2.16 13.08
N THR A 63 -2.48 1.08 13.53
CA THR A 63 -2.27 0.54 14.88
C THR A 63 -0.81 0.12 15.09
N LEU A 64 -0.22 -0.63 14.14
CA LEU A 64 1.19 -1.02 14.20
C LEU A 64 2.12 0.19 14.25
N LYS A 65 1.74 1.29 13.60
CA LYS A 65 2.51 2.52 13.61
C LYS A 65 2.64 3.14 14.99
N PHE A 66 1.58 3.11 15.79
CA PHE A 66 1.60 3.57 17.18
C PHE A 66 2.28 2.60 18.15
N ILE A 67 2.45 1.33 17.77
CA ILE A 67 3.18 0.34 18.56
C ILE A 67 4.69 0.46 18.29
N ILE A 68 5.09 0.47 17.02
CA ILE A 68 6.51 0.43 16.61
C ILE A 68 7.18 1.79 16.81
N LYS A 69 6.44 2.89 16.59
CA LYS A 69 6.92 4.27 16.82
C LYS A 69 8.24 4.64 16.13
N ARG A 70 8.54 4.05 14.98
CA ARG A 70 9.79 4.32 14.25
C ARG A 70 9.84 5.77 13.72
N PRO A 71 10.93 6.54 13.94
CA PRO A 71 11.08 7.87 13.39
C PRO A 71 11.23 7.84 11.85
N ARG A 72 10.80 8.91 11.17
CA ARG A 72 10.93 9.03 9.70
C ARG A 72 12.38 9.26 9.27
N PRO A 73 12.71 9.00 7.99
CA PRO A 73 13.96 9.45 7.43
C PRO A 73 14.11 10.98 7.55
N PRO A 74 15.31 11.49 7.87
CA PRO A 74 15.55 12.92 8.06
C PRO A 74 15.47 13.74 6.75
N ILE A 75 15.31 13.05 5.61
CA ILE A 75 15.27 13.63 4.26
C ILE A 75 13.84 13.76 3.71
N ALA A 76 12.84 13.63 4.57
CA ALA A 76 11.43 13.72 4.21
C ALA A 76 11.10 15.10 3.61
N ILE A 77 10.32 15.13 2.54
CA ILE A 77 9.87 16.41 1.91
C ILE A 77 8.86 17.20 2.74
N THR A 78 8.38 16.63 3.83
CA THR A 78 7.44 17.28 4.74
C THR A 78 7.81 16.91 6.16
N GLU A 79 7.77 17.88 7.06
CA GLU A 79 7.83 17.65 8.50
C GLU A 79 6.51 17.02 8.98
N LYS A 80 6.34 15.73 8.71
CA LYS A 80 5.25 14.97 9.32
C LYS A 80 5.71 14.45 10.68
N VAL A 81 5.06 14.90 11.74
CA VAL A 81 5.27 14.48 13.14
C VAL A 81 4.72 13.06 13.42
N THR A 82 4.64 12.19 12.42
CA THR A 82 4.07 10.83 12.56
C THR A 82 5.11 9.77 12.25
N TYR A 83 4.96 8.58 12.85
CA TYR A 83 5.90 7.47 12.69
C TYR A 83 5.92 6.89 11.27
N SER A 84 7.02 6.21 10.92
CA SER A 84 7.31 5.75 9.56
C SER A 84 6.84 4.32 9.28
N MET A 85 6.89 3.42 10.26
CA MET A 85 6.70 1.99 10.07
C MET A 85 5.36 1.52 10.62
N PRO A 86 4.56 0.71 9.88
CA PRO A 86 4.69 0.38 8.46
C PRO A 86 4.20 1.52 7.55
N SER A 87 4.56 1.44 6.25
CA SER A 87 4.00 2.35 5.24
C SER A 87 2.55 1.98 4.91
N SER A 88 1.58 2.79 5.37
CA SER A 88 0.15 2.57 5.09
C SER A 88 -0.19 2.65 3.60
N HIS A 89 0.52 3.49 2.83
CA HIS A 89 0.32 3.58 1.38
C HIS A 89 0.76 2.28 0.68
N ALA A 90 1.90 1.72 1.09
CA ALA A 90 2.35 0.43 0.59
C ALA A 90 1.37 -0.67 1.03
N ALA A 91 0.97 -0.69 2.31
CA ALA A 91 0.03 -1.69 2.81
C ALA A 91 -1.27 -1.73 2.02
N VAL A 92 -1.92 -0.56 1.83
CA VAL A 92 -3.14 -0.48 1.03
C VAL A 92 -2.90 -0.88 -0.43
N ALA A 93 -1.86 -0.33 -1.06
CA ALA A 93 -1.59 -0.63 -2.47
C ALA A 93 -1.33 -2.12 -2.72
N PHE A 94 -0.62 -2.80 -1.82
CA PHE A 94 -0.36 -4.23 -1.92
C PHE A 94 -1.56 -5.09 -1.51
N SER A 95 -2.46 -4.59 -0.65
CA SER A 95 -3.72 -5.29 -0.32
C SER A 95 -4.61 -5.50 -1.53
N PHE A 96 -4.54 -4.61 -2.53
CA PHE A 96 -5.27 -4.70 -3.78
C PHE A 96 -4.85 -5.88 -4.67
N VAL A 97 -3.59 -6.28 -4.61
CA VAL A 97 -2.97 -7.19 -5.58
C VAL A 97 -3.67 -8.56 -5.61
N PRO A 98 -3.91 -9.26 -4.48
CA PRO A 98 -4.59 -10.56 -4.51
C PRO A 98 -6.03 -10.49 -5.06
N PHE A 99 -6.76 -9.40 -4.77
CA PHE A 99 -8.12 -9.21 -5.31
C PHE A 99 -8.11 -8.91 -6.81
N ALA A 100 -7.12 -8.16 -7.30
CA ALA A 100 -6.96 -7.90 -8.73
C ALA A 100 -6.63 -9.19 -9.52
N PHE A 101 -5.78 -10.07 -8.97
CA PHE A 101 -5.52 -11.40 -9.55
C PHE A 101 -6.77 -12.29 -9.61
N LYS A 102 -7.74 -12.09 -8.70
CA LYS A 102 -9.02 -12.80 -8.74
C LYS A 102 -9.96 -12.31 -9.85
N ILE A 103 -9.76 -11.09 -10.35
CA ILE A 103 -10.49 -10.59 -11.50
C ILE A 103 -9.92 -11.25 -12.77
N ASN A 104 -8.62 -11.07 -13.02
CA ASN A 104 -7.86 -11.81 -14.03
C ASN A 104 -6.34 -11.55 -13.87
N LYS A 105 -5.50 -12.30 -14.61
CA LYS A 105 -4.03 -12.20 -14.56
C LYS A 105 -3.52 -10.81 -14.96
N LYS A 106 -4.11 -10.17 -15.97
CA LYS A 106 -3.68 -8.84 -16.44
C LYS A 106 -3.92 -7.77 -15.38
N CYS A 107 -5.10 -7.77 -14.75
CA CYS A 107 -5.43 -6.87 -13.64
C CYS A 107 -4.48 -7.08 -12.45
N GLY A 108 -4.17 -8.33 -12.10
CA GLY A 108 -3.22 -8.64 -11.04
C GLY A 108 -1.82 -8.08 -11.28
N ILE A 109 -1.28 -8.26 -12.50
CA ILE A 109 0.02 -7.71 -12.88
C ILE A 109 0.00 -6.18 -12.86
N ALA A 110 -1.05 -5.56 -13.42
CA ALA A 110 -1.20 -4.11 -13.40
C ALA A 110 -1.26 -3.55 -11.97
N ALA A 111 -2.00 -4.20 -11.07
CA ALA A 111 -2.08 -3.84 -9.67
C ALA A 111 -0.72 -3.99 -8.96
N LEU A 112 0.03 -5.06 -9.25
CA LEU A 112 1.36 -5.28 -8.68
C LEU A 112 2.34 -4.19 -9.12
N ILE A 113 2.40 -3.88 -10.42
CA ILE A 113 3.24 -2.79 -10.97
C ILE A 113 2.87 -1.46 -10.31
N THR A 114 1.57 -1.18 -10.18
CA THR A 114 1.08 0.03 -9.54
C THR A 114 1.47 0.08 -8.06
N ALA A 115 1.37 -1.02 -7.33
CA ALA A 115 1.76 -1.11 -5.93
C ALA A 115 3.26 -0.89 -5.74
N ILE A 116 4.09 -1.44 -6.63
CA ILE A 116 5.54 -1.21 -6.65
C ILE A 116 5.84 0.27 -6.95
N ALA A 117 5.15 0.89 -7.92
CA ALA A 117 5.31 2.31 -8.24
C ALA A 117 4.94 3.21 -7.04
N ILE A 118 3.85 2.91 -6.34
CA ILE A 118 3.44 3.62 -5.12
C ILE A 118 4.49 3.45 -4.02
N ALA A 119 4.97 2.22 -3.79
CA ALA A 119 6.03 1.91 -2.85
C ALA A 119 7.31 2.72 -3.13
N PHE A 120 7.77 2.70 -4.39
CA PHE A 120 8.92 3.47 -4.83
C PHE A 120 8.69 4.97 -4.65
N ALA A 121 7.52 5.50 -4.99
CA ALA A 121 7.18 6.90 -4.79
C ALA A 121 7.28 7.32 -3.31
N ARG A 122 6.93 6.44 -2.35
CA ARG A 122 7.11 6.72 -0.91
C ARG A 122 8.58 6.81 -0.50
N LEU A 123 9.44 5.98 -1.08
CA LEU A 123 10.89 6.02 -0.88
C LEU A 123 11.51 7.26 -1.53
N TYR A 124 11.09 7.59 -2.75
CA TYR A 124 11.51 8.80 -3.47
C TYR A 124 11.08 10.08 -2.74
N GLN A 125 9.95 10.06 -2.04
CA GLN A 125 9.55 11.14 -1.14
C GLN A 125 10.35 11.18 0.18
N GLY A 126 11.25 10.22 0.44
CA GLY A 126 11.99 10.17 1.69
C GLY A 126 11.08 10.00 2.91
N MET A 127 9.83 9.57 2.68
CA MET A 127 8.82 9.51 3.74
C MET A 127 8.91 8.22 4.53
N HIS A 128 9.54 7.19 3.97
CA HIS A 128 9.64 5.85 4.51
C HIS A 128 10.99 5.24 4.14
N TYR A 129 11.48 4.36 5.00
CA TYR A 129 12.61 3.47 4.67
C TYR A 129 12.13 2.27 3.83
N LEU A 130 13.08 1.56 3.21
CA LEU A 130 12.75 0.37 2.40
C LEU A 130 12.05 -0.69 3.26
N SER A 131 12.55 -0.94 4.47
CA SER A 131 11.91 -1.88 5.41
C SER A 131 10.49 -1.47 5.81
N ASP A 132 10.17 -0.18 5.93
CA ASP A 132 8.79 0.28 6.22
C ASP A 132 7.82 -0.13 5.10
N VAL A 133 8.30 -0.05 3.86
CA VAL A 133 7.55 -0.39 2.64
C VAL A 133 7.38 -1.90 2.53
N ILE A 134 8.44 -2.68 2.80
CA ILE A 134 8.39 -4.15 2.80
C ILE A 134 7.38 -4.64 3.84
N VAL A 135 7.46 -4.14 5.08
CA VAL A 135 6.51 -4.56 6.13
C VAL A 135 5.09 -4.11 5.80
N GLY A 136 4.91 -2.90 5.24
CA GLY A 136 3.61 -2.48 4.72
C GLY A 136 3.06 -3.46 3.68
N ALA A 137 3.87 -3.82 2.67
CA ALA A 137 3.47 -4.76 1.62
C ALA A 137 3.07 -6.13 2.18
N LEU A 138 3.85 -6.67 3.13
CA LEU A 138 3.54 -7.93 3.79
C LEU A 138 2.22 -7.87 4.56
N VAL A 139 1.97 -6.80 5.32
CA VAL A 139 0.70 -6.60 6.05
C VAL A 139 -0.49 -6.60 5.09
N GLY A 140 -0.41 -5.83 4.01
CA GLY A 140 -1.49 -5.75 3.02
C GLY A 140 -1.77 -7.09 2.34
N ILE A 141 -0.72 -7.80 1.91
CA ILE A 141 -0.86 -9.11 1.27
C ILE A 141 -1.45 -10.13 2.24
N ALA A 142 -0.94 -10.18 3.48
CA ALA A 142 -1.38 -11.15 4.49
C ALA A 142 -2.87 -10.97 4.82
N ILE A 143 -3.32 -9.73 5.06
CA ILE A 143 -4.72 -9.43 5.36
C ILE A 143 -5.63 -9.78 4.18
N SER A 144 -5.22 -9.47 2.95
CA SER A 144 -5.98 -9.83 1.76
C SER A 144 -6.11 -11.34 1.57
N TYR A 145 -5.04 -12.11 1.77
CA TYR A 145 -5.12 -13.57 1.70
C TYR A 145 -5.99 -14.17 2.81
N LEU A 146 -5.89 -13.67 4.04
CA LEU A 146 -6.76 -14.08 5.14
C LEU A 146 -8.23 -13.82 4.80
N THR A 147 -8.53 -12.63 4.29
CA THR A 147 -9.90 -12.24 3.92
C THR A 147 -10.43 -13.10 2.77
N LEU A 148 -9.61 -13.38 1.76
CA LEU A 148 -9.95 -14.31 0.67
C LEU A 148 -10.15 -15.75 1.15
N TYR A 149 -9.41 -16.19 2.17
CA TYR A 149 -9.60 -17.51 2.77
C TYR A 149 -10.97 -17.58 3.47
N LEU A 150 -11.32 -16.56 4.25
CA LEU A 150 -12.62 -16.46 4.92
C LEU A 150 -13.79 -16.41 3.91
N GLU A 151 -13.64 -15.64 2.82
CA GLU A 151 -14.62 -15.58 1.72
C GLU A 151 -14.90 -16.97 1.14
N ARG A 152 -13.83 -17.74 0.86
CA ARG A 152 -13.97 -19.09 0.29
C ARG A 152 -14.66 -20.04 1.26
N LYS A 153 -14.31 -19.99 2.55
CA LYS A 153 -14.89 -20.84 3.60
C LYS A 153 -16.39 -20.57 3.81
N LEU A 154 -16.82 -19.32 3.63
CA LEU A 154 -18.24 -18.96 3.69
C LEU A 154 -19.02 -19.40 2.45
N ARG A 155 -18.40 -19.39 1.27
CA ARG A 155 -19.04 -19.86 0.03
C ARG A 155 -19.11 -21.39 -0.09
N SER A 156 -18.26 -22.11 0.64
CA SER A 156 -18.27 -23.59 0.66
C SER A 156 -19.30 -24.18 1.63
N LYS A 157 -20.06 -23.34 2.33
CA LYS A 157 -21.24 -23.73 3.11
C LYS A 157 -22.49 -23.38 2.32
#